data_AF-A0A7C8ISE5-F1
#
_entry.id   AF-A0A7C8ISE5-F1
#
_cell.length_a   1.000
_cell.length_b   1.000
_cell.length_c   1.000
_cell.angle_alpha   90.00
_cell.angle_beta   90.00
_cell.angle_gamma   90.00
#
_symmetry.space_group_name_H-M   'P 1'
#
loop_
_entity.id
_entity.type
_entity.pdbx_description
1 polymer ?
#
loop_
_entity_poly.entity_id
_entity_poly.type
_entity_poly.pdbx_seq_one_letter_code
_entity_poly.pdbx_strand_id
1 'polypeptide(L)'
;MASSLATIESFVEGAPPGELSDVINDIKTLTVNEPELVSELGPAFEKYNEEQFVTVKLPGSSQQVVISSHNSLGDGRYFDVESSSSFAFDHATQKASEVQSHVLDGAQADLVKSTLKSLSTYVQEHYPSASYGVYPTENDTKIAVIIVANKYSPNNYWNGRWRSLYIFDPPSGVLDGSIKVDVHYYEDGNVRLLTNKPISGYVSSDTGAGICKEIAAGEKKYQEELNRGFTSLSEGAFKSLRRQLPVTRQKIEWDRVISYREFTYQDVAEHNTKKDLFLVIHDKVYDSTKFIDEHPGGEEVLLDVGGQDATEAFEDVGHSDEARETLEKYYVGNVKRQPGDPTPKATASAVAPPADTSGAGMGTALYAFVFIGGLAAYFGYQYLQQNQEASA
;
A
#
# COMPACT_ATOMS: atom_id res chain seq x y z
N MET A 1 30.17 -9.16 4.05
CA MET A 1 29.08 -8.85 4.99
C MET A 1 29.35 -7.46 5.51
N ALA A 2 28.36 -6.56 5.48
CA ALA A 2 28.50 -5.24 6.09
C ALA A 2 28.78 -5.41 7.60
N SER A 3 29.57 -4.53 8.20
CA SER A 3 29.68 -4.48 9.67
C SER A 3 28.32 -4.13 10.28
N SER A 4 28.08 -4.51 11.54
CA SER A 4 26.87 -4.13 12.28
C SER A 4 26.62 -2.62 12.20
N LEU A 5 27.69 -1.81 12.30
CA LEU A 5 27.63 -0.36 12.14
C LEU A 5 27.08 0.06 10.78
N ALA A 6 27.63 -0.42 9.66
CA ALA A 6 27.19 -0.03 8.32
C ALA A 6 25.72 -0.40 8.05
N THR A 7 25.22 -1.47 8.68
CA THR A 7 23.80 -1.83 8.60
C THR A 7 22.94 -0.83 9.38
N ILE A 8 23.36 -0.42 10.57
CA ILE A 8 22.64 0.57 11.38
C ILE A 8 22.66 1.95 10.73
N GLU A 9 23.78 2.36 10.15
CA GLU A 9 23.89 3.58 9.34
C GLU A 9 22.85 3.57 8.21
N SER A 10 22.69 2.43 7.53
CA SER A 10 21.69 2.30 6.46
C SER A 10 20.24 2.45 6.95
N PHE A 11 19.93 2.09 8.20
CA PHE A 11 18.61 2.33 8.79
C PHE A 11 18.37 3.81 9.06
N VAL A 12 19.38 4.53 9.54
CA VAL A 12 19.32 5.99 9.72
C VAL A 12 19.08 6.67 8.36
N GLU A 13 19.88 6.33 7.34
CA GLU A 13 19.74 6.89 5.99
C GLU A 13 18.40 6.55 5.32
N GLY A 14 17.86 5.36 5.60
CA GLY A 14 16.60 4.87 5.06
C GLY A 14 15.34 5.39 5.76
N ALA A 15 15.49 6.10 6.89
CA ALA A 15 14.37 6.53 7.72
C ALA A 15 13.35 7.38 6.93
N PRO A 16 12.04 7.05 7.00
CA PRO A 16 11.01 7.88 6.39
C PRO A 16 10.99 9.32 6.95
N PRO A 17 10.50 10.29 6.17
CA PRO A 17 10.44 11.67 6.63
C PRO A 17 9.54 11.81 7.85
N GLY A 18 10.05 12.42 8.91
CA GLY A 18 9.30 12.60 10.17
C GLY A 18 9.35 11.40 11.12
N GLU A 19 10.07 10.33 10.79
CA GLU A 19 10.13 9.08 11.57
C GLU A 19 11.54 8.72 12.04
N LEU A 20 12.53 9.60 11.82
CA LEU A 20 13.92 9.35 12.22
C LEU A 20 14.05 9.07 13.73
N SER A 21 13.31 9.79 14.57
CA SER A 21 13.35 9.56 16.03
C SER A 21 12.88 8.17 16.41
N ASP A 22 11.87 7.64 15.71
CA ASP A 22 11.33 6.30 15.96
C ASP A 22 12.33 5.24 15.52
N VAL A 23 12.91 5.40 14.32
CA VAL A 23 13.98 4.53 13.83
C VAL A 23 15.18 4.50 14.78
N ILE A 24 15.58 5.65 15.35
CA ILE A 24 16.67 5.71 16.35
C ILE A 24 16.30 4.95 17.63
N ASN A 25 15.05 5.04 18.08
CA ASN A 25 14.58 4.32 19.27
C ASN A 25 14.57 2.80 19.02
N ASP A 26 14.20 2.38 17.81
CA ASP A 26 14.25 0.98 17.40
C ASP A 26 15.69 0.47 17.33
N ILE A 27 16.60 1.24 16.72
CA ILE A 27 18.04 0.93 16.68
C ILE A 27 18.56 0.73 18.10
N LYS A 28 18.30 1.66 19.02
CA LYS A 28 18.73 1.55 20.43
C LYS A 28 18.20 0.28 21.09
N THR A 29 16.98 -0.13 20.76
CA THR A 29 16.36 -1.35 21.29
C THR A 29 17.01 -2.62 20.71
N LEU A 30 17.39 -2.60 19.44
CA LEU A 30 18.08 -3.71 18.79
C LEU A 30 19.55 -3.83 19.22
N THR A 31 20.19 -2.72 19.59
CA THR A 31 21.62 -2.65 19.95
C THR A 31 21.85 -2.49 21.45
N VAL A 32 20.92 -2.96 22.30
CA VAL A 32 21.05 -2.83 23.78
C VAL A 32 22.37 -3.39 24.32
N ASN A 33 22.93 -4.41 23.66
CA ASN A 33 24.19 -5.04 24.07
C ASN A 33 25.45 -4.33 23.53
N GLU A 34 25.29 -3.36 22.61
CA GLU A 34 26.36 -2.61 21.94
C GLU A 34 25.99 -1.11 21.86
N PRO A 35 25.76 -0.43 23.01
CA PRO A 35 25.27 0.95 23.05
C PRO A 35 26.23 1.98 22.42
N GLU A 36 27.51 1.65 22.34
CA GLU A 36 28.54 2.48 21.69
C GLU A 36 28.28 2.70 20.20
N LEU A 37 27.62 1.76 19.52
CA LEU A 37 27.31 1.89 18.09
C LEU A 37 26.46 3.12 17.78
N VAL A 38 25.56 3.50 18.70
CA VAL A 38 24.71 4.69 18.52
C VAL A 38 25.52 5.99 18.56
N SER A 39 26.62 6.02 19.32
CA SER A 39 27.50 7.18 19.39
C SER A 39 28.34 7.38 18.12
N GLU A 40 28.52 6.32 17.33
CA GLU A 40 29.25 6.35 16.06
C GLU A 40 28.38 6.79 14.87
N LEU A 41 27.06 6.94 15.04
CA LEU A 41 26.13 7.31 13.96
C LEU A 41 26.16 8.79 13.55
N GLY A 42 27.06 9.61 14.14
CA GLY A 42 27.19 11.04 13.82
C GLY A 42 27.23 11.34 12.31
N PRO A 43 28.11 10.69 11.52
CA PRO A 43 28.19 10.89 10.08
C PRO A 43 26.90 10.50 9.34
N ALA A 44 26.22 9.43 9.77
CA ALA A 44 24.95 9.00 9.17
C ALA A 44 23.82 10.01 9.46
N PHE A 45 23.79 10.61 10.67
CA PHE A 45 22.86 11.68 10.97
C PHE A 45 23.14 12.94 10.16
N GLU A 46 24.40 13.34 10.01
CA GLU A 46 24.78 14.49 9.17
C GLU A 46 24.30 14.29 7.73
N LYS A 47 24.68 13.16 7.13
CA LYS A 47 24.26 12.79 5.78
C LYS A 47 22.74 12.75 5.63
N TYR A 48 22.02 12.09 6.56
CA TYR A 48 20.56 12.07 6.52
C TYR A 48 20.00 13.49 6.57
N ASN A 49 20.41 14.30 7.54
CA ASN A 49 19.84 15.64 7.74
C ASN A 49 20.06 16.56 6.54
N GLU A 50 21.26 16.52 5.94
CA GLU A 50 21.59 17.32 4.77
C GLU A 50 20.89 16.81 3.49
N GLU A 51 20.90 15.51 3.22
CA GLU A 51 20.25 14.95 2.02
C GLU A 51 18.71 15.08 2.08
N GLN A 52 18.16 15.07 3.30
CA GLN A 52 16.74 15.20 3.56
C GLN A 52 16.26 16.64 3.70
N PHE A 53 17.18 17.62 3.65
CA PHE A 53 16.87 19.03 3.86
C PHE A 53 16.04 19.23 5.13
N VAL A 54 16.49 18.62 6.23
CA VAL A 54 15.81 18.75 7.53
C VAL A 54 15.69 20.22 7.89
N THR A 55 14.55 20.58 8.47
CA THR A 55 14.23 21.95 8.81
C THR A 55 14.31 22.15 10.32
N VAL A 56 14.89 23.26 10.75
CA VAL A 56 15.04 23.58 12.17
C VAL A 56 14.60 25.02 12.45
N LYS A 57 14.01 25.26 13.63
CA LYS A 57 13.74 26.62 14.10
C LYS A 57 14.92 27.14 14.89
N LEU A 58 15.38 28.34 14.55
CA LEU A 58 16.40 29.02 15.35
C LEU A 58 15.80 29.49 16.69
N PRO A 59 16.56 29.48 17.79
CA PRO A 59 16.14 30.06 19.06
C PRO A 59 15.58 31.48 18.89
N GLY A 60 14.31 31.68 19.26
CA GLY A 60 13.63 32.99 19.15
C GLY A 60 13.06 33.31 17.76
N SER A 61 13.21 32.45 16.76
CA SER A 61 12.60 32.61 15.43
C SER A 61 11.36 31.73 15.26
N SER A 62 10.37 32.24 14.52
CA SER A 62 9.21 31.46 14.08
C SER A 62 9.43 30.73 12.76
N GLN A 63 10.39 31.21 11.95
CA GLN A 63 10.71 30.63 10.65
C GLN A 63 11.63 29.42 10.79
N GLN A 64 11.53 28.51 9.83
CA GLN A 64 12.35 27.31 9.74
C GLN A 64 13.45 27.51 8.71
N VAL A 65 14.65 27.07 9.06
CA VAL A 65 15.85 27.09 8.22
C VAL A 65 16.14 25.67 7.73
N VAL A 66 16.60 25.56 6.49
CA VAL A 66 17.02 24.30 5.87
C VAL A 66 18.45 23.94 6.27
N ILE A 67 18.70 22.66 6.52
CA ILE A 67 20.04 22.09 6.71
C ILE A 67 20.47 21.41 5.41
N SER A 68 21.61 21.80 4.85
CA SER A 68 22.17 21.23 3.62
C SER A 68 23.68 21.45 3.53
N SER A 69 24.36 20.66 2.72
CA SER A 69 25.77 20.88 2.41
C SER A 69 26.03 22.25 1.76
N HIS A 70 25.04 22.84 1.08
CA HIS A 70 25.16 24.15 0.44
C HIS A 70 25.15 25.33 1.40
N ASN A 71 24.74 25.13 2.65
CA ASN A 71 24.78 26.15 3.69
C ASN A 71 25.60 25.73 4.92
N SER A 72 26.44 24.71 4.78
CA SER A 72 27.41 24.30 5.79
C SER A 72 28.61 25.25 5.77
N LEU A 73 29.05 25.68 6.96
CA LEU A 73 30.30 26.40 7.18
C LEU A 73 31.42 25.46 7.68
N GLY A 74 31.15 24.15 7.75
CA GLY A 74 31.99 23.18 8.43
C GLY A 74 31.76 23.15 9.95
N ASP A 75 32.33 22.13 10.61
CA ASP A 75 32.31 21.95 12.07
C ASP A 75 30.90 22.01 12.69
N GLY A 76 29.89 21.48 11.98
CA GLY A 76 28.50 21.45 12.44
C GLY A 76 27.81 22.82 12.48
N ARG A 77 28.37 23.84 11.80
CA ARG A 77 27.77 25.17 11.67
C ARG A 77 27.12 25.36 10.31
N TYR A 78 25.97 26.02 10.32
CA TYR A 78 25.20 26.34 9.13
C TYR A 78 24.85 27.83 9.12
N PHE A 79 24.53 28.36 7.94
CA PHE A 79 24.05 29.74 7.81
C PHE A 79 22.70 29.83 7.10
N ASP A 80 22.00 30.92 7.38
CA ASP A 80 20.74 31.29 6.76
C ASP A 80 20.84 32.70 6.19
N VAL A 81 20.52 32.82 4.91
CA VAL A 81 20.60 34.09 4.17
C VAL A 81 19.44 35.01 4.53
N GLU A 82 18.24 34.46 4.78
CA GLU A 82 17.04 35.27 5.08
C GLU A 82 17.19 36.01 6.41
N SER A 83 17.61 35.30 7.46
CA SER A 83 17.86 35.88 8.78
C SER A 83 19.24 36.49 8.96
N SER A 84 20.12 36.41 7.95
CA SER A 84 21.52 36.88 8.01
C SER A 84 22.24 36.39 9.28
N SER A 85 22.10 35.09 9.55
CA SER A 85 22.58 34.46 10.78
C SER A 85 23.29 33.14 10.49
N SER A 86 24.25 32.77 11.34
CA SER A 86 24.82 31.42 11.41
C SER A 86 24.50 30.78 12.75
N PHE A 87 24.53 29.46 12.83
CA PHE A 87 24.15 28.70 14.03
C PHE A 87 24.85 27.34 14.03
N ALA A 88 25.03 26.76 15.22
CA ALA A 88 25.44 25.38 15.37
C ALA A 88 24.21 24.47 15.26
N PHE A 89 24.35 23.32 14.60
CA PHE A 89 23.30 22.31 14.48
C PHE A 89 23.79 20.95 15.00
N ASP A 90 23.09 20.42 15.99
CA ASP A 90 23.34 19.07 16.49
C ASP A 90 22.53 18.07 15.64
N HIS A 91 23.24 17.29 14.83
CA HIS A 91 22.62 16.32 13.92
C HIS A 91 21.89 15.18 14.64
N ALA A 92 22.32 14.80 15.85
CA ALA A 92 21.70 13.72 16.61
C ALA A 92 20.40 14.18 17.29
N THR A 93 20.37 15.42 17.80
CA THR A 93 19.17 15.97 18.47
C THR A 93 18.28 16.81 17.57
N GLN A 94 18.75 17.14 16.36
CA GLN A 94 18.11 18.03 15.38
C GLN A 94 17.77 19.41 15.95
N LYS A 95 18.70 19.98 16.75
CA LYS A 95 18.51 21.28 17.42
C LYS A 95 19.55 22.30 16.97
N ALA A 96 19.08 23.53 16.77
CA ALA A 96 19.92 24.69 16.50
C ALA A 96 20.30 25.41 17.81
N SER A 97 21.53 25.93 17.87
CA SER A 97 22.06 26.70 18.99
C SER A 97 23.10 27.72 18.52
N GLU A 98 23.64 28.53 19.44
CA GLU A 98 24.76 29.46 19.16
C GLU A 98 24.55 30.35 17.92
N VAL A 99 23.37 30.98 17.86
CA VAL A 99 23.02 31.90 16.77
C VAL A 99 23.91 33.14 16.82
N GLN A 100 24.51 33.47 15.68
CA GLN A 100 25.42 34.61 15.49
C GLN A 100 25.07 35.34 14.20
N SER A 101 25.41 36.63 14.09
CA SER A 101 25.23 37.35 12.83
C SER A 101 26.17 36.81 11.76
N HIS A 102 25.65 36.60 10.56
CA HIS A 102 26.41 36.16 9.40
C HIS A 102 25.78 36.76 8.14
N VAL A 103 26.50 37.66 7.48
CA VAL A 103 26.01 38.33 6.27
C VAL A 103 26.69 37.69 5.07
N LEU A 104 25.88 37.21 4.12
CA LEU A 104 26.40 36.67 2.87
C LEU A 104 27.11 37.77 2.05
N ASP A 105 28.37 37.51 1.75
CA ASP A 105 29.20 38.21 0.78
C ASP A 105 29.60 37.25 -0.37
N GLY A 106 30.30 37.77 -1.38
CA GLY A 106 30.72 36.99 -2.55
C GLY A 106 30.13 37.48 -3.87
N ALA A 107 30.57 36.84 -4.96
CA ALA A 107 30.20 37.16 -6.33
C ALA A 107 28.71 36.92 -6.60
N GLN A 108 28.10 35.88 -6.01
CA GLN A 108 26.69 35.56 -6.23
C GLN A 108 25.74 36.16 -5.18
N ALA A 109 26.23 36.94 -4.21
CA ALA A 109 25.42 37.40 -3.08
C ALA A 109 24.15 38.18 -3.50
N ASP A 110 24.24 39.04 -4.51
CA ASP A 110 23.10 39.81 -5.02
C ASP A 110 22.09 38.92 -5.77
N LEU A 111 22.59 37.98 -6.58
CA LEU A 111 21.75 37.03 -7.28
C LEU A 111 20.99 36.12 -6.29
N VAL A 112 21.69 35.61 -5.27
CA VAL A 112 21.12 34.82 -4.18
C VAL A 112 19.99 35.58 -3.49
N LYS A 113 20.23 36.84 -3.07
CA LYS A 113 19.21 37.68 -2.40
C LYS A 113 18.02 37.96 -3.31
N SER A 114 18.24 38.24 -4.60
CA SER A 114 17.15 38.48 -5.55
C SER A 114 16.32 37.22 -5.79
N THR A 115 16.97 36.06 -5.88
CA THR A 115 16.33 34.76 -6.09
C THR A 115 15.54 34.34 -4.88
N LEU A 116 16.10 34.49 -3.67
CA LEU A 116 15.42 34.20 -2.41
C LEU A 116 14.12 35.01 -2.27
N LYS A 117 14.15 36.30 -2.65
CA LYS A 117 12.96 37.15 -2.65
C LYS A 117 11.88 36.67 -3.61
N SER A 118 12.24 36.33 -4.85
CA SER A 118 11.29 35.78 -5.84
C SER A 118 10.76 34.41 -5.44
N LEU A 119 11.62 33.58 -4.84
CA LEU A 119 11.30 32.24 -4.38
C LEU A 119 10.29 32.27 -3.23
N SER A 120 10.41 33.23 -2.31
CA SER A 120 9.47 33.41 -1.21
C SER A 120 8.02 33.56 -1.72
N THR A 121 7.81 34.42 -2.74
CA THR A 121 6.49 34.56 -3.38
C THR A 121 6.03 33.27 -4.04
N TYR A 122 6.90 32.63 -4.83
CA TYR A 122 6.58 31.37 -5.48
C TYR A 122 6.15 30.28 -4.48
N VAL A 123 6.91 30.11 -3.40
CA VAL A 123 6.66 29.08 -2.39
C VAL A 123 5.34 29.31 -1.68
N GLN A 124 5.03 30.56 -1.30
CA GLN A 124 3.76 30.91 -0.65
C GLN A 124 2.54 30.62 -1.54
N GLU A 125 2.68 30.74 -2.86
CA GLU A 125 1.60 30.48 -3.81
C GLU A 125 1.38 28.99 -4.11
N HIS A 126 2.44 28.17 -4.02
CA HIS A 126 2.42 26.78 -4.52
C HIS A 126 2.47 25.72 -3.42
N TYR A 127 2.95 26.06 -2.22
CA TYR A 127 3.11 25.14 -1.12
C TYR A 127 2.29 25.60 0.10
N PRO A 128 1.44 24.72 0.69
CA PRO A 128 0.72 25.07 1.92
C PRO A 128 1.65 25.43 3.08
N SER A 129 2.81 24.78 3.14
CA SER A 129 3.90 25.06 4.08
C SER A 129 5.19 24.46 3.53
N ALA A 130 6.24 25.27 3.44
CA ALA A 130 7.56 24.85 3.02
C ALA A 130 8.63 25.75 3.63
N SER A 131 9.83 25.20 3.72
CA SER A 131 11.07 25.95 3.97
C SER A 131 11.88 25.96 2.67
N TYR A 132 12.66 27.01 2.49
CA TYR A 132 13.44 27.19 1.28
C TYR A 132 14.73 27.93 1.61
N GLY A 133 15.70 27.83 0.73
CA GLY A 133 16.98 28.51 0.86
C GLY A 133 17.62 28.70 -0.50
N VAL A 134 18.42 29.76 -0.62
CA VAL A 134 19.25 30.01 -1.79
C VAL A 134 20.66 30.30 -1.30
N TYR A 135 21.64 29.59 -1.85
CA TYR A 135 23.02 29.62 -1.39
C TYR A 135 23.98 29.63 -2.57
N PRO A 136 25.17 30.26 -2.47
CA PRO A 136 26.22 30.02 -3.43
C PRO A 136 26.71 28.56 -3.34
N THR A 137 27.21 28.00 -4.44
CA THR A 137 27.95 26.74 -4.39
C THR A 137 29.35 26.95 -3.79
N GLU A 138 30.07 25.88 -3.47
CA GLU A 138 31.39 25.93 -2.79
C GLU A 138 32.41 26.89 -3.45
N ASN A 139 32.37 27.02 -4.78
CA ASN A 139 33.26 27.89 -5.54
C ASN A 139 32.68 29.30 -5.81
N ASP A 140 31.49 29.62 -5.30
CA ASP A 140 30.76 30.87 -5.53
C ASP A 140 30.61 31.25 -7.02
N THR A 141 30.48 30.22 -7.87
CA THR A 141 30.29 30.37 -9.33
C THR A 141 28.86 30.07 -9.78
N LYS A 142 28.11 29.36 -8.94
CA LYS A 142 26.72 28.92 -9.19
C LYS A 142 25.89 29.19 -7.95
N ILE A 143 24.58 29.13 -8.09
CA ILE A 143 23.67 29.18 -6.94
C ILE A 143 22.91 27.86 -6.81
N ALA A 144 22.71 27.41 -5.58
CA ALA A 144 21.83 26.33 -5.21
C ALA A 144 20.50 26.91 -4.71
N VAL A 145 19.38 26.41 -5.24
CA VAL A 145 18.02 26.75 -4.81
C VAL A 145 17.40 25.48 -4.23
N ILE A 146 16.98 25.54 -2.97
CA ILE A 146 16.41 24.41 -2.25
C ILE A 146 14.99 24.75 -1.81
N ILE A 147 14.06 23.83 -2.02
CA ILE A 147 12.69 23.88 -1.48
C ILE A 147 12.41 22.54 -0.80
N VAL A 148 11.92 22.60 0.44
CA VAL A 148 11.47 21.42 1.20
C VAL A 148 10.09 21.68 1.78
N ALA A 149 9.14 20.81 1.45
CA ALA A 149 7.79 20.88 1.98
C ALA A 149 7.47 19.58 2.72
N ASN A 150 7.08 19.73 3.98
CA ASN A 150 6.84 18.61 4.89
C ASN A 150 5.37 18.61 5.30
N LYS A 151 4.76 17.43 5.32
CA LYS A 151 3.43 17.23 5.91
C LYS A 151 3.41 15.91 6.66
N TYR A 152 3.35 16.02 7.98
CA TYR A 152 3.38 14.87 8.89
C TYR A 152 2.04 14.70 9.56
N SER A 153 1.52 13.47 9.53
CA SER A 153 0.25 13.12 10.13
C SER A 153 0.34 11.74 10.77
N PRO A 154 1.21 11.57 11.79
CA PRO A 154 1.46 10.26 12.39
C PRO A 154 0.21 9.64 13.02
N ASN A 155 -0.70 10.46 13.57
CA ASN A 155 -2.00 9.99 14.08
C ASN A 155 -2.92 9.42 12.99
N ASN A 156 -2.66 9.74 11.72
CA ASN A 156 -3.35 9.19 10.55
C ASN A 156 -2.42 8.23 9.78
N TYR A 157 -1.33 7.78 10.40
CA TYR A 157 -0.38 6.80 9.86
C TYR A 157 0.25 7.19 8.53
N TRP A 158 0.51 8.48 8.29
CA TRP A 158 1.22 8.89 7.09
C TRP A 158 2.06 10.15 7.25
N ASN A 159 3.15 10.16 6.50
CA ASN A 159 4.07 11.29 6.40
C ASN A 159 4.47 11.52 4.94
N GLY A 160 4.70 12.76 4.57
CA GLY A 160 5.09 13.16 3.23
C GLY A 160 6.15 14.26 3.23
N ARG A 161 7.07 14.18 2.28
CA ARG A 161 8.09 15.18 2.02
C ARG A 161 8.29 15.38 0.53
N TRP A 162 8.27 16.64 0.12
CA TRP A 162 8.79 17.11 -1.17
C TRP A 162 10.16 17.74 -0.93
N ARG A 163 11.12 17.45 -1.81
CA ARG A 163 12.42 18.10 -1.86
C ARG A 163 12.74 18.45 -3.30
N SER A 164 13.13 19.67 -3.55
CA SER A 164 13.75 20.05 -4.81
C SER A 164 15.05 20.80 -4.57
N LEU A 165 16.06 20.45 -5.37
CA LEU A 165 17.36 21.10 -5.41
C LEU A 165 17.65 21.44 -6.85
N TYR A 166 17.96 22.71 -7.10
CA TYR A 166 18.37 23.22 -8.40
C TYR A 166 19.70 23.94 -8.28
N ILE A 167 20.60 23.69 -9.21
CA ILE A 167 21.86 24.38 -9.39
C ILE A 167 21.73 25.21 -10.67
N PHE A 168 21.77 26.53 -10.50
CA PHE A 168 21.79 27.47 -11.61
C PHE A 168 23.22 27.93 -11.88
N ASP A 169 23.63 27.84 -13.15
CA ASP A 169 24.92 28.29 -13.66
C ASP A 169 24.70 29.60 -14.43
N PRO A 170 24.99 30.77 -13.83
CA PRO A 170 24.74 32.06 -14.46
C PRO A 170 25.46 32.26 -15.81
N PRO A 171 26.76 31.90 -15.97
CA PRO A 171 27.45 32.03 -17.25
C PRO A 171 26.80 31.28 -18.41
N SER A 172 26.26 30.09 -18.16
CA SER A 172 25.63 29.27 -19.20
C SER A 172 24.12 29.44 -19.30
N GLY A 173 23.46 29.97 -18.27
CA GLY A 173 22.00 30.02 -18.17
C GLY A 173 21.34 28.67 -17.86
N VAL A 174 22.13 27.63 -17.61
CA VAL A 174 21.63 26.27 -17.37
C VAL A 174 21.13 26.13 -15.94
N LEU A 175 19.95 25.53 -15.78
CA LEU A 175 19.36 25.16 -14.50
C LEU A 175 19.20 23.63 -14.45
N ASP A 176 20.02 22.96 -13.66
CA ASP A 176 19.97 21.52 -13.48
C ASP A 176 19.57 21.19 -12.04
N GLY A 177 18.81 20.12 -11.83
CA GLY A 177 18.34 19.77 -10.51
C GLY A 177 17.60 18.46 -10.45
N SER A 178 16.96 18.22 -9.31
CA SER A 178 16.07 17.08 -9.13
C SER A 178 14.94 17.41 -8.15
N ILE A 179 13.81 16.75 -8.38
CA ILE A 179 12.67 16.75 -7.47
C ILE A 179 12.53 15.33 -6.91
N LYS A 180 12.44 15.21 -5.59
CA LYS A 180 12.22 13.96 -4.87
C LYS A 180 10.95 14.06 -4.04
N VAL A 181 10.09 13.05 -4.15
CA VAL A 181 8.88 12.91 -3.34
C VAL A 181 9.00 11.61 -2.55
N ASP A 182 8.78 11.72 -1.24
CA ASP A 182 8.79 10.60 -0.30
C ASP A 182 7.49 10.63 0.51
N VAL A 183 6.63 9.64 0.32
CA VAL A 183 5.37 9.49 1.06
C VAL A 183 5.34 8.11 1.67
N HIS A 184 5.10 8.02 2.97
CA HIS A 184 4.99 6.78 3.71
C HIS A 184 3.59 6.71 4.34
N TYR A 185 2.88 5.61 4.10
CA TYR A 185 1.59 5.28 4.70
C TYR A 185 1.68 3.90 5.35
N TYR A 186 1.28 3.79 6.62
CA TYR A 186 1.55 2.62 7.46
C TYR A 186 0.38 2.19 8.35
N GLU A 187 -0.86 2.48 7.94
CA GLU A 187 -2.05 1.90 8.58
C GLU A 187 -2.28 0.48 8.06
N ASP A 188 -2.29 -0.51 8.96
CA ASP A 188 -2.50 -1.93 8.64
C ASP A 188 -1.59 -2.51 7.52
N GLY A 189 -0.42 -1.90 7.32
CA GLY A 189 0.52 -2.25 6.28
C GLY A 189 1.69 -1.28 6.20
N ASN A 190 2.47 -1.35 5.12
CA ASN A 190 3.53 -0.39 4.84
C ASN A 190 3.58 -0.15 3.32
N VAL A 191 3.25 1.06 2.91
CA VAL A 191 3.30 1.52 1.52
C VAL A 191 4.12 2.79 1.47
N ARG A 192 5.15 2.82 0.62
CA ARG A 192 6.01 3.98 0.43
C ARG A 192 6.11 4.34 -1.05
N LEU A 193 5.90 5.62 -1.36
CA LEU A 193 6.21 6.23 -2.64
C LEU A 193 7.56 6.92 -2.52
N LEU A 194 8.51 6.50 -3.35
CA LEU A 194 9.81 7.16 -3.51
C LEU A 194 9.99 7.56 -4.97
N THR A 195 10.24 8.84 -5.21
CA THR A 195 10.52 9.35 -6.56
C THR A 195 11.81 10.16 -6.58
N ASN A 196 12.44 10.18 -7.75
CA ASN A 196 13.54 11.08 -8.06
C ASN A 196 13.43 11.44 -9.55
N LYS A 197 13.09 12.70 -9.83
CA LYS A 197 12.94 13.24 -11.17
C LYS A 197 14.05 14.26 -11.43
N PRO A 198 15.03 13.96 -12.28
CA PRO A 198 15.96 14.94 -12.80
C PRO A 198 15.20 16.02 -13.60
N ILE A 199 15.59 17.28 -13.40
CA ILE A 199 15.07 18.45 -14.11
C ILE A 199 16.26 19.19 -14.71
N SER A 200 16.15 19.53 -15.99
CA SER A 200 17.10 20.39 -16.69
C SER A 200 16.31 21.43 -17.47
N GLY A 201 16.76 22.67 -17.41
CA GLY A 201 16.10 23.82 -18.02
C GLY A 201 17.09 24.92 -18.36
N TYR A 202 16.56 25.98 -18.98
CA TYR A 202 17.36 27.13 -19.40
C TYR A 202 16.69 28.42 -18.98
N VAL A 203 17.42 29.25 -18.23
CA VAL A 203 16.93 30.54 -17.75
C VAL A 203 17.38 31.64 -18.70
N SER A 204 16.43 32.27 -19.37
CA SER A 204 16.70 33.32 -20.36
C SER A 204 17.06 34.68 -19.77
N SER A 205 16.70 34.94 -18.50
CA SER A 205 17.15 36.09 -17.73
C SER A 205 17.73 35.63 -16.41
N ASP A 206 19.01 35.91 -16.17
CA ASP A 206 19.80 35.59 -14.95
C ASP A 206 19.33 36.36 -13.70
N THR A 207 18.07 36.74 -13.67
CA THR A 207 17.36 37.36 -12.55
C THR A 207 16.70 36.31 -11.67
N GLY A 208 16.56 36.57 -10.38
CA GLY A 208 15.84 35.68 -9.46
C GLY A 208 14.42 35.30 -9.92
N ALA A 209 13.69 36.22 -10.56
CA ALA A 209 12.37 35.96 -11.12
C ALA A 209 12.40 35.00 -12.32
N GLY A 210 13.41 35.11 -13.19
CA GLY A 210 13.62 34.19 -14.32
C GLY A 210 13.89 32.77 -13.84
N ILE A 211 14.75 32.62 -12.82
CA ILE A 211 15.08 31.33 -12.20
C ILE A 211 13.82 30.69 -11.60
N CYS A 212 13.05 31.45 -10.81
CA CYS A 212 11.82 30.95 -10.18
C CYS A 212 10.76 30.55 -11.22
N LYS A 213 10.68 31.26 -12.36
CA LYS A 213 9.76 30.91 -13.44
C LYS A 213 10.10 29.56 -14.07
N GLU A 214 11.39 29.27 -14.28
CA GLU A 214 11.82 27.99 -14.84
C GLU A 214 11.60 26.84 -13.84
N ILE A 215 11.89 27.07 -12.55
CA ILE A 215 11.56 26.14 -11.47
C ILE A 215 10.06 25.84 -11.46
N ALA A 216 9.21 26.87 -11.49
CA ALA A 216 7.76 26.73 -11.48
C ALA A 216 7.24 25.89 -12.66
N ALA A 217 7.79 26.10 -13.86
CA ALA A 217 7.45 25.31 -15.04
C ALA A 217 7.87 23.84 -14.89
N GLY A 218 9.08 23.59 -14.37
CA GLY A 218 9.59 22.25 -14.11
C GLY A 218 8.77 21.49 -13.06
N GLU A 219 8.50 22.11 -11.92
CA GLU A 219 7.72 21.51 -10.81
C GLU A 219 6.28 21.24 -11.24
N LYS A 220 5.63 22.18 -11.92
CA LYS A 220 4.27 21.98 -12.46
C LYS A 220 4.21 20.79 -13.41
N LYS A 221 5.14 20.73 -14.37
CA LYS A 221 5.20 19.62 -15.33
C LYS A 221 5.38 18.28 -14.61
N TYR A 222 6.26 18.23 -13.62
CA TYR A 222 6.48 17.01 -12.86
C TYR A 222 5.25 16.60 -12.04
N GLN A 223 4.56 17.54 -11.39
CA GLN A 223 3.34 17.24 -10.65
C GLN A 223 2.24 16.66 -11.57
N GLU A 224 2.07 17.23 -12.76
CA GLU A 224 1.13 16.71 -13.77
C GLU A 224 1.53 15.31 -14.26
N GLU A 225 2.82 15.06 -14.48
CA GLU A 225 3.34 13.73 -14.84
C GLU A 225 3.11 12.70 -13.73
N LEU A 226 3.34 13.08 -12.48
CA LEU A 226 3.13 12.21 -11.32
C LEU A 226 1.65 11.82 -11.19
N ASN A 227 0.73 12.78 -11.33
CA ASN A 227 -0.70 12.53 -11.31
C ASN A 227 -1.15 11.57 -12.42
N ARG A 228 -0.68 11.80 -13.66
CA ARG A 228 -0.95 10.88 -14.79
C ARG A 228 -0.37 9.49 -14.54
N GLY A 229 0.82 9.42 -13.92
CA GLY A 229 1.46 8.17 -13.54
C GLY A 229 0.59 7.34 -12.59
N PHE A 230 0.02 7.97 -11.56
CA PHE A 230 -0.91 7.30 -10.64
C PHE A 230 -2.16 6.76 -11.34
N THR A 231 -2.80 7.55 -12.22
CA THR A 231 -3.93 7.07 -13.01
C THR A 231 -3.53 5.86 -13.86
N SER A 232 -2.41 5.93 -14.58
CA SER A 232 -1.92 4.84 -15.43
C SER A 232 -1.60 3.56 -14.65
N LEU A 233 -0.99 3.68 -13.47
CA LEU A 233 -0.71 2.54 -12.59
C LEU A 233 -2.01 1.87 -12.12
N SER A 234 -2.99 2.66 -11.69
CA SER A 234 -4.27 2.18 -11.18
C SER A 234 -5.12 1.49 -12.26
N GLU A 235 -5.11 2.01 -13.48
CA GLU A 235 -5.94 1.50 -14.58
C GLU A 235 -5.24 0.44 -15.42
N GLY A 236 -3.91 0.41 -15.43
CA GLY A 236 -3.10 -0.50 -16.22
C GLY A 236 -2.42 -1.57 -15.37
N ALA A 237 -1.25 -1.23 -14.80
CA ALA A 237 -0.33 -2.18 -14.21
C ALA A 237 -0.94 -2.99 -13.04
N PHE A 238 -1.69 -2.36 -12.14
CA PHE A 238 -2.30 -3.11 -11.03
C PHE A 238 -3.39 -4.09 -11.49
N LYS A 239 -4.15 -3.72 -12.52
CA LYS A 239 -5.18 -4.61 -13.11
C LYS A 239 -4.57 -5.79 -13.86
N SER A 240 -3.36 -5.63 -14.43
CA SER A 240 -2.67 -6.73 -15.10
C SER A 240 -2.02 -7.72 -14.13
N LEU A 241 -1.58 -7.26 -12.96
CA LEU A 241 -1.04 -8.12 -11.91
C LEU A 241 -2.11 -9.04 -11.30
N ARG A 242 -3.25 -8.47 -10.90
CA ARG A 242 -4.36 -9.24 -10.34
C ARG A 242 -5.69 -8.65 -10.77
N ARG A 243 -6.47 -9.48 -11.45
CA ARG A 243 -7.84 -9.11 -11.81
C ARG A 243 -8.72 -9.07 -10.56
N GLN A 244 -9.60 -8.08 -10.47
CA GLN A 244 -10.57 -8.00 -9.38
C GLN A 244 -11.58 -9.16 -9.41
N LEU A 245 -11.95 -9.61 -10.62
CA LEU A 245 -12.74 -10.81 -10.85
C LEU A 245 -12.09 -11.68 -11.94
N PRO A 246 -12.32 -13.00 -11.91
CA PRO A 246 -12.01 -13.89 -13.02
C PRO A 246 -12.53 -13.35 -14.38
N VAL A 247 -12.05 -13.92 -15.48
CA VAL A 247 -12.48 -13.53 -16.85
C VAL A 247 -13.99 -13.62 -17.03
N THR A 248 -14.61 -14.60 -16.36
CA THR A 248 -16.05 -14.82 -16.32
C THR A 248 -16.85 -13.69 -15.68
N ARG A 249 -16.19 -12.75 -14.99
CA ARG A 249 -16.82 -11.67 -14.19
C ARG A 249 -17.76 -12.19 -13.09
N GLN A 250 -17.54 -13.42 -12.65
CA GLN A 250 -18.24 -14.05 -11.54
C GLN A 250 -17.23 -14.53 -10.51
N LYS A 251 -17.63 -14.61 -9.24
CA LYS A 251 -16.80 -15.25 -8.22
C LYS A 251 -16.58 -16.72 -8.59
N ILE A 252 -15.46 -17.28 -8.14
CA ILE A 252 -15.15 -18.69 -8.37
C ILE A 252 -16.21 -19.53 -7.67
N GLU A 253 -16.86 -20.41 -8.43
CA GLU A 253 -17.72 -21.45 -7.89
C GLU A 253 -16.83 -22.61 -7.43
N TRP A 254 -16.50 -22.62 -6.14
CA TRP A 254 -15.55 -23.59 -5.58
C TRP A 254 -16.00 -25.03 -5.75
N ASP A 255 -17.30 -25.31 -5.67
CA ASP A 255 -17.87 -26.65 -5.87
C ASP A 255 -17.56 -27.20 -7.27
N ARG A 256 -17.61 -26.32 -8.29
CA ARG A 256 -17.21 -26.70 -9.65
C ARG A 256 -15.71 -26.96 -9.75
N VAL A 257 -14.89 -26.13 -9.12
CA VAL A 257 -13.42 -26.33 -9.11
C VAL A 257 -13.05 -27.66 -8.47
N ILE A 258 -13.69 -28.01 -7.35
CA ILE A 258 -13.48 -29.29 -6.67
C ILE A 258 -13.96 -30.44 -7.56
N SER A 259 -15.10 -30.29 -8.25
CA SER A 259 -15.61 -31.34 -9.17
C SER A 259 -14.72 -31.62 -10.38
N TYR A 260 -13.87 -30.67 -10.79
CA TYR A 260 -12.86 -30.89 -11.84
C TYR A 260 -11.65 -31.69 -11.33
N ARG A 261 -11.52 -31.89 -10.02
CA ARG A 261 -10.49 -32.76 -9.46
C ARG A 261 -10.92 -34.21 -9.66
N GLU A 262 -10.27 -34.87 -10.61
CA GLU A 262 -10.49 -36.28 -10.89
C GLU A 262 -9.46 -37.11 -10.12
N PHE A 263 -9.93 -38.14 -9.40
CA PHE A 263 -9.10 -39.16 -8.78
C PHE A 263 -9.25 -40.46 -9.56
N THR A 264 -8.18 -41.19 -9.82
CA THR A 264 -8.34 -42.60 -10.22
C THR A 264 -8.78 -43.42 -9.00
N TYR A 265 -9.38 -44.59 -9.23
CA TYR A 265 -9.73 -45.47 -8.11
C TYR A 265 -8.49 -45.88 -7.30
N GLN A 266 -7.35 -46.04 -7.97
CA GLN A 266 -6.07 -46.33 -7.32
C GLN A 266 -5.60 -45.18 -6.42
N ASP A 267 -5.78 -43.93 -6.84
CA ASP A 267 -5.43 -42.77 -6.00
C ASP A 267 -6.23 -42.80 -4.70
N VAL A 268 -7.55 -43.09 -4.75
CA VAL A 268 -8.38 -43.21 -3.55
C VAL A 268 -7.92 -44.38 -2.66
N ALA A 269 -7.54 -45.50 -3.25
CA ALA A 269 -7.11 -46.72 -2.52
C ALA A 269 -5.86 -46.52 -1.65
N GLU A 270 -5.04 -45.51 -1.94
CA GLU A 270 -3.89 -45.13 -1.12
C GLU A 270 -4.30 -44.44 0.20
N HIS A 271 -5.51 -43.89 0.27
CA HIS A 271 -6.05 -43.14 1.41
C HIS A 271 -6.98 -44.02 2.26
N ASN A 272 -6.40 -44.98 2.99
CA ASN A 272 -7.15 -46.00 3.75
C ASN A 272 -6.81 -46.07 5.25
N THR A 273 -6.23 -45.00 5.82
CA THR A 273 -5.80 -44.99 7.23
C THR A 273 -6.54 -43.94 8.04
N LYS A 274 -6.60 -44.06 9.38
CA LYS A 274 -7.27 -43.07 10.25
C LYS A 274 -6.81 -41.62 10.04
N LYS A 275 -5.55 -41.41 9.65
CA LYS A 275 -4.98 -40.07 9.43
C LYS A 275 -5.05 -39.61 7.97
N ASP A 276 -5.58 -40.46 7.09
CA ASP A 276 -5.66 -40.24 5.65
C ASP A 276 -6.69 -41.21 5.06
N LEU A 277 -7.97 -40.82 5.11
CA LEU A 277 -9.12 -41.69 4.86
C LEU A 277 -10.06 -41.11 3.80
N PHE A 278 -10.02 -41.64 2.59
CA PHE A 278 -10.94 -41.27 1.53
C PHE A 278 -11.98 -42.36 1.28
N LEU A 279 -13.17 -41.95 0.86
CA LEU A 279 -14.28 -42.84 0.53
C LEU A 279 -14.87 -42.42 -0.81
N VAL A 280 -15.23 -43.40 -1.65
CA VAL A 280 -16.04 -43.14 -2.84
C VAL A 280 -17.50 -43.45 -2.53
N ILE A 281 -18.39 -42.47 -2.72
CA ILE A 281 -19.85 -42.65 -2.59
C ILE A 281 -20.49 -41.99 -3.82
N HIS A 282 -21.23 -42.76 -4.63
CA HIS A 282 -21.86 -42.30 -5.88
C HIS A 282 -20.88 -41.60 -6.83
N ASP A 283 -19.72 -42.23 -7.06
CA ASP A 283 -18.62 -41.71 -7.89
C ASP A 283 -17.99 -40.36 -7.42
N LYS A 284 -18.35 -39.91 -6.22
CA LYS A 284 -17.77 -38.75 -5.56
C LYS A 284 -16.79 -39.21 -4.48
N VAL A 285 -15.65 -38.54 -4.38
CA VAL A 285 -14.60 -38.81 -3.40
C VAL A 285 -14.76 -37.85 -2.22
N TYR A 286 -14.72 -38.40 -1.00
CA TYR A 286 -14.85 -37.64 0.24
C TYR A 286 -13.67 -37.90 1.17
N ASP A 287 -13.01 -36.83 1.64
CA ASP A 287 -11.96 -36.89 2.65
C ASP A 287 -12.59 -36.90 4.04
N SER A 288 -12.69 -38.09 4.62
CA SER A 288 -13.32 -38.33 5.93
C SER A 288 -12.33 -38.30 7.09
N THR A 289 -11.06 -37.93 6.84
CA THR A 289 -9.98 -37.95 7.84
C THR A 289 -10.33 -37.18 9.11
N LYS A 290 -11.00 -36.03 8.98
CA LYS A 290 -11.39 -35.18 10.12
C LYS A 290 -12.70 -35.62 10.77
N PHE A 291 -13.49 -36.42 10.07
CA PHE A 291 -14.82 -36.86 10.52
C PHE A 291 -14.80 -38.21 11.23
N ILE A 292 -13.71 -38.98 11.06
CA ILE A 292 -13.64 -40.36 11.53
C ILE A 292 -13.98 -40.54 13.01
N ASP A 293 -13.49 -39.64 13.88
CA ASP A 293 -13.74 -39.68 15.33
C ASP A 293 -15.15 -39.17 15.70
N GLU A 294 -15.81 -38.45 14.79
CA GLU A 294 -17.14 -37.86 14.97
C GLU A 294 -18.26 -38.72 14.35
N HIS A 295 -17.90 -39.80 13.65
CA HIS A 295 -18.85 -40.65 12.95
C HIS A 295 -19.77 -41.40 13.94
N PRO A 296 -21.10 -41.18 13.92
CA PRO A 296 -22.02 -41.80 14.89
C PRO A 296 -22.06 -43.33 14.84
N GLY A 297 -21.68 -43.93 13.70
CA GLY A 297 -21.57 -45.38 13.54
C GLY A 297 -20.27 -45.99 14.07
N GLY A 298 -19.33 -45.16 14.56
CA GLY A 298 -17.99 -45.55 15.01
C GLY A 298 -16.92 -45.42 13.92
N GLU A 299 -15.65 -45.37 14.35
CA GLU A 299 -14.51 -45.22 13.43
C GLU A 299 -14.23 -46.50 12.61
N GLU A 300 -14.42 -47.67 13.23
CA GLU A 300 -14.10 -48.98 12.65
C GLU A 300 -14.84 -49.21 11.32
N VAL A 301 -16.12 -48.82 11.27
CA VAL A 301 -16.93 -49.00 10.07
C VAL A 301 -16.50 -48.09 8.91
N LEU A 302 -15.84 -46.96 9.17
CA LEU A 302 -15.27 -46.11 8.10
C LEU A 302 -13.92 -46.63 7.64
N LEU A 303 -13.12 -47.21 8.54
CA LEU A 303 -11.83 -47.82 8.20
C LEU A 303 -12.00 -49.07 7.33
N ASP A 304 -13.04 -49.88 7.58
CA ASP A 304 -13.33 -51.09 6.81
C ASP A 304 -13.58 -50.81 5.30
N VAL A 305 -14.19 -49.66 5.00
CA VAL A 305 -14.47 -49.20 3.63
C VAL A 305 -13.53 -48.09 3.17
N GLY A 306 -12.50 -47.79 3.96
CA GLY A 306 -11.48 -46.80 3.66
C GLY A 306 -10.73 -47.09 2.37
N GLY A 307 -10.54 -46.07 1.54
CA GLY A 307 -9.90 -46.16 0.23
C GLY A 307 -10.72 -46.90 -0.83
N GLN A 308 -12.00 -47.20 -0.56
CA GLN A 308 -12.82 -48.04 -1.44
C GLN A 308 -14.13 -47.35 -1.86
N ASP A 309 -14.93 -48.07 -2.65
CA ASP A 309 -16.30 -47.66 -2.97
C ASP A 309 -17.23 -48.07 -1.84
N ALA A 310 -17.57 -47.10 -1.00
CA ALA A 310 -18.43 -47.23 0.14
C ALA A 310 -19.91 -46.97 -0.18
N THR A 311 -20.29 -46.84 -1.46
CA THR A 311 -21.67 -46.51 -1.87
C THR A 311 -22.69 -47.49 -1.30
N GLU A 312 -22.41 -48.80 -1.39
CA GLU A 312 -23.31 -49.86 -0.88
C GLU A 312 -23.45 -49.76 0.65
N ALA A 313 -22.33 -49.67 1.36
CA ALA A 313 -22.32 -49.53 2.82
C ALA A 313 -23.03 -48.24 3.29
N PHE A 314 -22.89 -47.13 2.56
CA PHE A 314 -23.52 -45.86 2.90
C PHE A 314 -25.05 -45.90 2.73
N GLU A 315 -25.55 -46.52 1.66
CA GLU A 315 -26.99 -46.59 1.37
C GLU A 315 -27.70 -47.66 2.22
N ASP A 316 -27.06 -48.80 2.48
CA ASP A 316 -27.66 -49.90 3.27
C ASP A 316 -27.94 -49.50 4.72
N VAL A 317 -27.13 -48.61 5.29
CA VAL A 317 -27.33 -48.07 6.65
C VAL A 317 -28.51 -47.10 6.72
N GLY A 318 -28.88 -46.47 5.60
CA GLY A 318 -29.99 -45.53 5.53
C GLY A 318 -29.71 -44.19 6.24
N HIS A 319 -28.58 -43.56 5.95
CA HIS A 319 -28.24 -42.22 6.47
C HIS A 319 -29.36 -41.20 6.20
N SER A 320 -29.60 -40.27 7.14
CA SER A 320 -30.62 -39.22 7.00
C SER A 320 -30.21 -38.12 6.01
N ASP A 321 -31.14 -37.23 5.65
CA ASP A 321 -30.85 -36.10 4.75
C ASP A 321 -29.81 -35.15 5.36
N GLU A 322 -29.86 -34.92 6.69
CA GLU A 322 -28.87 -34.10 7.39
C GLU A 322 -27.46 -34.72 7.37
N ALA A 323 -27.37 -36.07 7.40
CA ALA A 323 -26.10 -36.77 7.26
C ALA A 323 -25.54 -36.63 5.84
N ARG A 324 -26.40 -36.63 4.81
CA ARG A 324 -25.99 -36.37 3.43
C ARG A 324 -25.52 -34.91 3.22
N GLU A 325 -26.18 -33.93 3.82
CA GLU A 325 -25.70 -32.54 3.81
C GLU A 325 -24.35 -32.39 4.53
N THR A 326 -24.12 -33.17 5.59
CA THR A 326 -22.84 -33.18 6.29
C THR A 326 -21.73 -33.81 5.44
N LEU A 327 -22.04 -34.87 4.70
CA LEU A 327 -21.14 -35.54 3.75
C LEU A 327 -20.63 -34.57 2.67
N GLU A 328 -21.48 -33.65 2.17
CA GLU A 328 -21.08 -32.68 1.14
C GLU A 328 -19.89 -31.80 1.56
N LYS A 329 -19.72 -31.52 2.86
CA LYS A 329 -18.60 -30.72 3.39
C LYS A 329 -17.24 -31.40 3.21
N TYR A 330 -17.24 -32.72 3.06
CA TYR A 330 -16.03 -33.54 2.93
C TYR A 330 -15.73 -33.89 1.47
N TYR A 331 -16.52 -33.40 0.51
CA TYR A 331 -16.32 -33.67 -0.91
C TYR A 331 -15.01 -33.05 -1.43
N VAL A 332 -14.17 -33.86 -2.10
CA VAL A 332 -12.85 -33.44 -2.60
C VAL A 332 -12.65 -33.65 -4.10
N GLY A 333 -13.56 -34.33 -4.79
CA GLY A 333 -13.52 -34.50 -6.25
C GLY A 333 -14.33 -35.70 -6.74
N ASN A 334 -14.23 -36.03 -8.03
CA ASN A 334 -14.91 -37.17 -8.64
C ASN A 334 -13.93 -38.31 -8.92
N VAL A 335 -14.41 -39.55 -8.88
CA VAL A 335 -13.61 -40.70 -9.33
C VAL A 335 -13.72 -40.86 -10.85
N LYS A 336 -12.59 -40.99 -11.52
CA LYS A 336 -12.48 -41.36 -12.92
C LYS A 336 -12.16 -42.84 -13.02
N ARG A 337 -13.18 -43.64 -13.30
CA ARG A 337 -13.04 -45.09 -13.42
C ARG A 337 -12.31 -45.49 -14.70
N GLN A 338 -11.40 -46.45 -14.56
CA GLN A 338 -10.74 -47.14 -15.65
C GLN A 338 -11.39 -48.50 -15.90
N PRO A 339 -11.21 -49.11 -17.10
CA PRO A 339 -11.69 -50.46 -17.37
C PRO A 339 -11.07 -51.48 -16.40
N GLY A 340 -11.90 -52.04 -15.51
CA GLY A 340 -11.48 -53.00 -14.48
C GLY A 340 -11.72 -52.53 -13.04
N ASP A 341 -12.05 -51.26 -12.83
CA ASP A 341 -12.35 -50.73 -11.50
C ASP A 341 -13.70 -51.28 -10.96
N PRO A 342 -13.85 -51.45 -9.63
CA PRO A 342 -15.08 -51.97 -9.03
C PRO A 342 -16.26 -51.06 -9.33
N THR A 343 -17.18 -51.43 -10.21
CA THR A 343 -18.30 -50.56 -10.60
C THR A 343 -19.25 -50.28 -9.43
N PRO A 344 -19.84 -49.07 -9.32
CA PRO A 344 -20.94 -48.85 -8.40
C PRO A 344 -22.08 -49.78 -8.82
N LYS A 345 -22.58 -50.61 -7.91
CA LYS A 345 -23.83 -51.33 -8.19
C LYS A 345 -24.95 -50.31 -8.22
N ALA A 346 -25.70 -50.28 -9.31
CA ALA A 346 -26.82 -49.37 -9.48
C ALA A 346 -27.83 -49.55 -8.33
N THR A 347 -27.98 -48.54 -7.48
CA THR A 347 -29.16 -48.37 -6.64
C THR A 347 -30.34 -48.16 -7.58
N ALA A 348 -31.41 -48.94 -7.39
CA ALA A 348 -32.66 -48.68 -8.08
C ALA A 348 -33.14 -47.28 -7.67
N SER A 349 -32.97 -46.29 -8.56
CA SER A 349 -33.60 -44.98 -8.37
C SER A 349 -35.05 -45.19 -8.00
N ALA A 350 -35.47 -44.58 -6.89
CA ALA A 350 -36.87 -44.41 -6.58
C ALA A 350 -37.56 -43.87 -7.84
N VAL A 351 -38.49 -44.67 -8.35
CA VAL A 351 -39.35 -44.32 -9.48
C VAL A 351 -40.06 -43.02 -9.14
N ALA A 352 -39.78 -41.97 -9.92
CA ALA A 352 -40.59 -40.77 -9.88
C ALA A 352 -42.06 -41.14 -10.20
N PRO A 353 -43.05 -40.69 -9.41
CA PRO A 353 -44.45 -40.86 -9.81
C PRO A 353 -44.70 -40.12 -11.14
N PRO A 354 -45.66 -40.59 -11.95
CA PRO A 354 -45.89 -40.05 -13.28
C PRO A 354 -46.25 -38.57 -13.22
N ALA A 355 -45.79 -37.83 -14.22
CA ALA A 355 -46.13 -36.44 -14.43
C ALA A 355 -47.65 -36.28 -14.57
N ASP A 356 -48.29 -35.73 -13.54
CA ASP A 356 -49.61 -35.13 -13.69
C ASP A 356 -49.46 -33.80 -14.41
N THR A 357 -49.77 -33.82 -15.71
CA THR A 357 -50.07 -32.62 -16.50
C THR A 357 -51.39 -32.01 -16.03
N SER A 358 -51.35 -31.23 -14.96
CA SER A 358 -52.34 -30.17 -14.72
C SER A 358 -51.78 -29.12 -13.76
N GLY A 359 -51.71 -27.86 -14.20
CA GLY A 359 -51.33 -26.73 -13.34
C GLY A 359 -50.11 -25.93 -13.78
N ALA A 360 -49.98 -25.63 -15.08
CA ALA A 360 -49.13 -24.51 -15.50
C ALA A 360 -49.73 -23.20 -14.98
N GLY A 361 -49.01 -22.50 -14.10
CA GLY A 361 -49.14 -21.05 -13.88
C GLY A 361 -49.71 -20.62 -12.54
N MET A 362 -48.90 -20.62 -11.48
CA MET A 362 -49.19 -19.75 -10.31
C MET A 362 -47.98 -19.34 -9.45
N GLY A 363 -46.73 -19.53 -9.92
CA GLY A 363 -45.52 -19.18 -9.15
C GLY A 363 -44.88 -17.82 -9.49
N THR A 364 -45.06 -17.34 -10.72
CA THR A 364 -44.44 -16.09 -11.20
C THR A 364 -45.34 -14.85 -11.02
N ALA A 365 -46.65 -15.03 -10.86
CA ALA A 365 -47.58 -13.93 -10.64
C ALA A 365 -47.48 -13.37 -9.20
N LEU A 366 -47.17 -14.19 -8.20
CA LEU A 366 -47.15 -13.76 -6.79
C LEU A 366 -46.02 -12.75 -6.51
N TYR A 367 -44.84 -12.95 -7.11
CA TYR A 367 -43.71 -12.01 -6.97
C TYR A 367 -43.95 -10.67 -7.70
N ALA A 368 -44.68 -10.67 -8.82
CA ALA A 368 -45.05 -9.46 -9.54
C ALA A 368 -46.07 -8.61 -8.75
N PHE A 369 -47.05 -9.23 -8.08
CA PHE A 369 -48.03 -8.51 -7.25
C PHE A 369 -47.42 -7.92 -5.98
N VAL A 370 -46.47 -8.62 -5.34
CA VAL A 370 -45.76 -8.11 -4.15
C VAL A 370 -44.84 -6.93 -4.52
N PHE A 371 -44.17 -6.98 -5.68
CA PHE A 371 -43.29 -5.90 -6.12
C PHE A 371 -44.06 -4.65 -6.60
N ILE A 372 -45.17 -4.82 -7.33
CA ILE A 372 -46.02 -3.71 -7.78
C ILE A 372 -46.79 -3.08 -6.61
N GLY A 373 -47.27 -3.91 -5.66
CA GLY A 373 -47.91 -3.43 -4.43
C GLY A 373 -46.97 -2.61 -3.54
N GLY A 374 -45.70 -3.03 -3.42
CA GLY A 374 -44.68 -2.29 -2.68
C GLY A 374 -44.36 -0.92 -3.29
N LEU A 375 -44.29 -0.82 -4.63
CA LEU A 375 -44.05 0.45 -5.33
C LEU A 375 -45.23 1.42 -5.19
N ALA A 376 -46.47 0.93 -5.32
CA ALA A 376 -47.67 1.76 -5.16
C ALA A 376 -47.80 2.30 -3.72
N ALA A 377 -47.47 1.49 -2.71
CA ALA A 377 -47.46 1.92 -1.32
C ALA A 377 -46.38 2.98 -1.04
N TYR A 378 -45.18 2.82 -1.62
CA TYR A 378 -44.08 3.79 -1.47
C TYR A 378 -44.42 5.16 -2.09
N PHE A 379 -44.96 5.18 -3.31
CA PHE A 379 -45.35 6.43 -3.96
C PHE A 379 -46.60 7.06 -3.34
N GLY A 380 -47.56 6.26 -2.86
CA GLY A 380 -48.69 6.76 -2.07
C GLY A 380 -48.27 7.42 -0.75
N TYR A 381 -47.28 6.84 -0.07
CA TYR A 381 -46.71 7.40 1.16
C TYR A 381 -45.99 8.74 0.88
N GLN A 382 -45.16 8.83 -0.16
CA GLN A 382 -44.51 10.10 -0.52
C GLN A 382 -45.51 11.19 -0.93
N TYR A 383 -46.58 10.83 -1.66
CA TYR A 383 -47.63 11.78 -2.04
C TYR A 383 -48.40 12.33 -0.83
N LEU A 384 -48.70 11.49 0.16
CA LEU A 384 -49.35 11.91 1.41
C LEU A 384 -48.43 12.80 2.26
N GLN A 385 -47.13 12.53 2.27
CA GLN A 385 -46.15 13.33 3.01
C GLN A 385 -46.01 14.74 2.39
N GLN A 386 -45.97 14.84 1.05
CA GLN A 386 -45.94 16.12 0.34
C GLN A 386 -47.21 16.97 0.55
N ASN A 387 -48.38 16.33 0.66
CA ASN A 387 -49.64 17.04 0.90
C ASN A 387 -49.86 17.45 2.36
N GLN A 388 -49.23 16.76 3.32
CA GLN A 388 -49.23 17.17 4.73
C GLN A 388 -48.32 18.37 4.98
N GLU A 389 -47.20 18.49 4.26
CA GLU A 389 -46.31 19.66 4.32
C GLU A 389 -46.87 20.90 3.59
N ALA A 390 -47.81 20.72 2.66
CA ALA A 390 -48.47 21.82 1.95
C ALA A 390 -49.72 22.38 2.68
N SER A 391 -50.13 21.78 3.79
CA SER A 391 -51.34 22.15 4.56
C SER A 391 -51.06 22.59 6.00
N ALA A 392 -49.78 22.77 6.36
CA ALA A 392 -49.30 23.40 7.59
C ALA A 392 -48.53 24.67 7.22
#